data_AF-A0A931RJD4-F1
#
_entry.id   AF-A0A931RJD4-F1
#
_cell.length_a   1.000
_cell.length_b   1.000
_cell.length_c   1.000
_cell.angle_alpha   90.00
_cell.angle_beta   90.00
_cell.angle_gamma   90.00
#
_symmetry.space_group_name_H-M   'P 1'
#
loop_
_entity.id
_entity.type
_entity.pdbx_description
1 polymer ?
#
loop_
_entity_poly.entity_id
_entity_poly.type
_entity_poly.pdbx_seq_one_letter_code
_entity_poly.pdbx_strand_id
1 'polypeptide(L)'
;LVRANTFYKKHGGKTIILARFMPIIRTFAPVVAGIGTMEYKTFLTYNVIGAALWAIGMPIAGYFLGRVIPDIDKYLIPIVVFIVLISIAPGVYETTNTVEKRGKLFLLAKKFILHTWYRVRRV
;
A
#
# COMPACT_ATOMS: atom_id res chain seq x y z
N LEU A 1 -29.91 0.94 -12.80
CA LEU A 1 -29.51 -0.30 -12.08
C LEU A 1 -28.97 -1.38 -13.03
N VAL A 2 -29.71 -1.80 -14.07
CA VAL A 2 -29.24 -2.84 -15.02
C VAL A 2 -27.97 -2.45 -15.80
N ARG A 3 -27.84 -1.20 -16.27
CA ARG A 3 -26.66 -0.72 -17.04
C ARG A 3 -25.35 -0.68 -16.24
N ALA A 4 -25.41 -0.41 -14.93
CA ALA A 4 -24.22 -0.40 -14.08
C ALA A 4 -23.68 -1.83 -13.87
N ASN A 5 -24.56 -2.82 -13.73
CA ASN A 5 -24.20 -4.22 -13.54
C ASN A 5 -23.50 -4.81 -14.79
N THR A 6 -23.92 -4.38 -15.99
CA THR A 6 -23.29 -4.80 -17.26
C THR A 6 -21.93 -4.14 -17.51
N PHE A 7 -21.72 -2.90 -17.06
CA PHE A 7 -20.43 -2.19 -17.20
C PHE A 7 -19.35 -2.76 -16.26
N TYR A 8 -19.71 -3.06 -15.00
CA TYR A 8 -18.83 -3.74 -14.04
C TYR A 8 -18.48 -5.18 -14.46
N LYS A 9 -19.43 -5.92 -15.08
CA LYS A 9 -19.17 -7.26 -15.66
C LYS A 9 -18.12 -7.26 -16.78
N LYS A 10 -17.98 -6.16 -17.53
CA LYS A 10 -17.14 -6.11 -18.74
C LYS A 10 -15.74 -5.49 -18.50
N HIS A 11 -15.57 -4.63 -17.50
CA HIS A 11 -14.30 -3.89 -17.27
C HIS A 11 -13.78 -3.85 -15.83
N GLY A 12 -14.59 -4.19 -14.81
CA GLY A 12 -14.16 -4.12 -13.41
C GLY A 12 -13.02 -5.10 -13.09
N GLY A 13 -13.12 -6.33 -13.60
CA GLY A 13 -12.10 -7.36 -13.39
C GLY A 13 -10.73 -7.05 -14.01
N LYS A 14 -10.72 -6.47 -15.22
CA LYS A 14 -9.47 -6.02 -15.88
C LYS A 14 -8.77 -4.92 -15.07
N THR A 15 -9.55 -4.04 -14.46
CA THR A 15 -9.03 -2.96 -13.61
C THR A 15 -8.33 -3.51 -12.37
N ILE A 16 -8.83 -4.60 -11.77
CA ILE A 16 -8.18 -5.26 -10.62
C ILE A 16 -6.85 -5.90 -11.01
N ILE A 17 -6.78 -6.49 -12.21
CA ILE A 17 -5.53 -7.06 -12.74
C ILE A 17 -4.51 -5.94 -13.00
N LEU A 18 -4.92 -4.86 -13.67
CA LEU A 18 -4.07 -3.69 -13.94
C LEU A 18 -3.64 -2.97 -12.65
N ALA A 19 -4.50 -2.92 -11.64
CA ALA A 19 -4.21 -2.36 -10.33
C ALA A 19 -3.01 -3.03 -9.64
N ARG A 20 -2.74 -4.31 -9.92
CA ARG A 20 -1.57 -5.02 -9.37
C ARG A 20 -0.25 -4.56 -10.01
N PHE A 21 -0.28 -4.04 -11.22
CA PHE A 21 0.90 -3.46 -11.88
C PHE A 21 1.16 -2.00 -11.47
N MET A 22 0.18 -1.34 -10.83
CA MET A 22 0.28 0.06 -10.39
C MET A 22 0.31 0.15 -8.85
N PRO A 23 1.48 0.40 -8.22
CA PRO A 23 1.65 0.43 -6.76
C PRO A 23 0.76 1.43 -6.01
N ILE A 24 0.26 2.46 -6.69
CA ILE A 24 -0.67 3.44 -6.13
C ILE A 24 -2.08 2.84 -6.01
N ILE A 25 -2.48 1.98 -6.96
CA ILE A 25 -3.84 1.43 -6.95
C ILE A 25 -4.01 0.37 -5.85
N ARG A 26 -2.95 -0.36 -5.49
CA ARG A 26 -2.99 -1.30 -4.35
C ARG A 26 -3.27 -0.62 -3.00
N THR A 27 -2.97 0.67 -2.81
CA THR A 27 -3.33 1.37 -1.56
C THR A 27 -4.82 1.68 -1.48
N PHE A 28 -5.51 1.69 -2.64
CA PHE A 28 -6.96 1.82 -2.69
C PHE A 28 -7.70 0.49 -2.55
N ALA A 29 -7.03 -0.66 -2.69
CA ALA A 29 -7.64 -1.98 -2.49
C ALA A 29 -8.36 -2.16 -1.13
N PRO A 30 -7.79 -1.79 0.02
CA PRO A 30 -8.50 -1.90 1.31
C PRO A 30 -9.71 -0.96 1.40
N VAL A 31 -9.61 0.23 0.80
CA VAL A 31 -10.75 1.16 0.72
C VAL A 31 -11.86 0.53 -0.13
N VAL A 32 -11.54 0.10 -1.35
CA VAL A 32 -12.48 -0.57 -2.27
C VAL A 32 -13.08 -1.83 -1.66
N ALA A 33 -12.33 -2.58 -0.85
CA ALA A 33 -12.84 -3.73 -0.10
C ALA A 33 -13.84 -3.32 1.00
N GLY A 34 -13.64 -2.16 1.64
CA GLY A 34 -14.53 -1.63 2.68
C GLY A 34 -15.81 -0.95 2.16
N ILE A 35 -15.74 -0.26 1.02
CA ILE A 35 -16.90 0.40 0.36
C ILE A 35 -17.51 -0.43 -0.78
N GLY A 36 -17.12 -1.69 -0.92
CA GLY A 36 -17.37 -2.51 -2.11
C GLY A 36 -18.85 -2.77 -2.42
N THR A 37 -19.33 -2.22 -3.53
CA THR A 37 -20.62 -2.57 -4.16
C THR A 37 -20.52 -3.81 -5.07
N MET A 38 -19.37 -4.50 -5.10
CA MET A 38 -19.07 -5.63 -5.97
C MET A 38 -19.12 -6.94 -5.17
N GLU A 39 -19.67 -8.00 -5.75
CA GLU A 39 -19.76 -9.31 -5.08
C GLU A 39 -18.35 -9.85 -4.76
N TYR A 40 -18.09 -10.14 -3.49
CA TYR A 40 -16.77 -10.53 -2.96
C TYR A 40 -16.11 -11.67 -3.74
N LYS A 41 -16.90 -12.64 -4.21
CA LYS A 41 -16.43 -13.76 -5.05
C LYS A 41 -15.80 -13.28 -6.35
N THR A 42 -16.40 -12.29 -6.99
CA THR A 42 -15.91 -11.76 -8.27
C THR A 42 -14.60 -10.99 -8.06
N PHE A 43 -14.52 -10.19 -6.99
CA PHE A 43 -13.28 -9.50 -6.62
C PHE A 43 -12.14 -10.50 -6.37
N LEU A 44 -12.40 -11.56 -5.59
CA LEU A 44 -11.40 -12.55 -5.23
C LEU A 44 -10.84 -13.28 -6.45
N THR A 45 -11.69 -13.73 -7.37
CA THR A 45 -11.26 -14.43 -8.59
C THR A 45 -10.35 -13.57 -9.46
N TYR A 46 -10.73 -12.31 -9.73
CA TYR A 46 -9.88 -11.40 -10.51
C TYR A 46 -8.60 -11.02 -9.79
N ASN A 47 -8.65 -10.90 -8.46
CA ASN A 47 -7.48 -10.61 -7.64
C ASN A 47 -6.47 -11.76 -7.69
N VAL A 48 -6.92 -13.01 -7.56
CA VAL A 48 -6.08 -14.22 -7.66
C VAL A 48 -5.49 -14.37 -9.06
N ILE A 49 -6.29 -14.17 -10.12
CA ILE A 49 -5.80 -14.22 -11.50
C ILE A 49 -4.74 -13.15 -11.73
N GLY A 50 -5.00 -11.91 -11.30
CA GLY A 50 -4.01 -10.84 -11.39
C GLY A 50 -2.76 -11.11 -10.56
N ALA A 51 -2.89 -11.77 -9.40
CA ALA A 51 -1.77 -12.17 -8.57
C ALA A 51 -0.89 -13.20 -9.27
N ALA A 52 -1.49 -14.25 -9.82
CA ALA A 52 -0.79 -15.30 -10.54
C ALA A 52 -0.11 -14.74 -11.79
N LEU A 53 -0.80 -13.92 -12.57
CA LEU A 53 -0.24 -13.28 -13.76
C LEU A 53 0.95 -12.38 -13.41
N TRP A 54 0.88 -11.64 -12.32
CA TRP A 54 1.98 -10.78 -11.87
C TRP A 54 3.15 -11.62 -11.32
N ALA A 55 2.87 -12.59 -10.45
CA ALA A 55 3.87 -13.44 -9.82
C ALA A 55 4.66 -14.30 -10.83
N ILE A 56 4.02 -14.71 -11.93
CA ILE A 56 4.65 -15.49 -12.99
C ILE A 56 5.21 -14.57 -14.09
N GLY A 57 4.45 -13.54 -14.47
CA GLY A 57 4.81 -12.63 -15.57
C GLY A 57 6.01 -11.75 -15.25
N MET A 58 6.14 -11.23 -14.03
CA MET A 58 7.27 -10.36 -13.67
C MET A 58 8.62 -11.10 -13.71
N PRO A 59 8.78 -12.31 -13.14
CA PRO A 59 10.02 -13.07 -13.27
C PRO A 59 10.33 -13.47 -14.71
N ILE A 60 9.34 -13.90 -15.49
CA ILE A 60 9.55 -14.27 -16.90
C ILE A 60 10.01 -13.05 -17.71
N ALA A 61 9.34 -11.91 -17.54
CA ALA A 61 9.74 -10.67 -18.19
C ALA A 61 11.16 -10.25 -17.79
N GLY A 62 11.50 -10.35 -16.51
CA GLY A 62 12.87 -10.09 -16.02
C GLY A 62 13.91 -11.03 -16.62
N TYR A 63 13.59 -12.31 -16.75
CA TYR A 63 14.47 -13.31 -17.38
C TYR A 63 14.72 -13.00 -18.86
N PHE A 64 13.67 -12.68 -19.63
CA PHE A 64 13.84 -12.27 -21.03
C PHE A 64 14.62 -10.96 -21.15
N LEU A 65 14.37 -9.98 -20.27
CA LEU A 65 15.08 -8.71 -20.26
C LEU A 65 16.58 -8.89 -20.00
N GLY A 66 16.93 -9.74 -19.02
CA GLY A 66 18.32 -10.09 -18.72
C GLY A 66 19.01 -10.93 -19.80
N ARG A 67 18.24 -11.63 -20.64
CA ARG A 67 18.77 -12.35 -21.81
C ARG A 67 19.05 -11.45 -23.01
N VAL A 68 18.27 -10.38 -23.18
CA VAL A 68 18.40 -9.43 -24.31
C VAL A 68 19.45 -8.35 -24.02
N ILE A 69 19.60 -7.95 -22.76
CA ILE A 69 20.54 -6.90 -22.35
C ILE A 69 21.72 -7.56 -21.60
N PRO A 70 22.94 -7.58 -22.17
CA PRO A 70 24.12 -8.01 -21.44
C PRO A 70 24.36 -7.12 -20.22
N ASP A 71 24.77 -7.70 -19.10
CA ASP A 71 25.08 -7.00 -17.84
C ASP A 71 23.91 -6.19 -17.24
N ILE A 72 22.67 -6.71 -17.35
CA ILE A 72 21.47 -6.09 -16.75
C ILE A 72 21.65 -5.76 -15.25
N ASP A 73 22.39 -6.59 -14.51
CA ASP A 73 22.60 -6.45 -13.07
C ASP A 73 23.23 -5.10 -12.71
N LYS A 74 24.09 -4.54 -13.59
CA LYS A 74 24.74 -3.26 -13.38
C LYS A 74 23.75 -2.09 -13.34
N TYR A 75 22.62 -2.21 -14.02
CA TYR A 75 21.55 -1.20 -14.04
C TYR A 75 20.44 -1.53 -13.06
N LEU A 76 20.10 -2.82 -12.94
CA LEU A 76 18.98 -3.28 -12.13
C LEU A 76 19.26 -3.15 -10.63
N ILE A 77 20.48 -3.48 -10.17
CA ILE A 77 20.85 -3.39 -8.75
C ILE A 77 20.76 -1.94 -8.24
N PRO A 78 21.36 -0.91 -8.89
CA PRO A 78 21.24 0.48 -8.43
C PRO A 78 19.80 0.98 -8.40
N ILE A 79 18.99 0.64 -9.41
CA ILE A 79 17.57 1.03 -9.47
C ILE A 79 16.79 0.43 -8.30
N VAL A 80 16.99 -0.86 -8.01
CA VAL A 80 16.35 -1.53 -6.87
C VAL A 80 16.75 -0.88 -5.55
N VAL A 81 18.05 -0.63 -5.34
CA VAL A 81 18.54 0.04 -4.12
C VAL A 81 17.92 1.43 -3.99
N PHE A 82 17.87 2.21 -5.07
CA PHE A 82 17.26 3.54 -5.07
C PHE A 82 15.77 3.50 -4.69
N ILE A 83 14.99 2.58 -5.25
CA ILE A 83 13.56 2.41 -4.91
C ILE A 83 13.38 2.02 -3.44
N VAL A 84 14.24 1.13 -2.92
CA VAL A 84 14.23 0.72 -1.51
C VAL A 84 14.52 1.90 -0.59
N LEU A 85 15.53 2.71 -0.91
CA LEU A 85 15.88 3.90 -0.13
C LEU A 85 14.71 4.91 -0.10
N ILE A 86 14.09 5.19 -1.25
CA ILE A 86 12.91 6.07 -1.31
C ILE A 86 11.73 5.51 -0.51
N SER A 87 11.50 4.19 -0.56
CA SER A 87 10.39 3.57 0.16
C SER A 87 10.56 3.63 1.69
N ILE A 88 11.81 3.55 2.17
CA ILE A 88 12.15 3.57 3.60
C ILE A 88 12.27 5.02 4.12
N ALA A 89 12.69 5.97 3.29
CA ALA A 89 12.89 7.37 3.64
C ALA A 89 11.73 8.02 4.43
N PRO A 90 10.45 7.92 4.01
CA PRO A 90 9.34 8.52 4.78
C PRO A 90 9.16 7.86 6.15
N GLY A 91 9.34 6.54 6.26
CA GLY A 91 9.24 5.83 7.55
C GLY A 91 10.34 6.23 8.53
N VAL A 92 11.57 6.44 8.04
CA VAL A 92 12.70 6.90 8.84
C VAL A 92 12.53 8.37 9.24
N TYR A 93 12.09 9.23 8.31
CA TYR A 93 11.81 10.65 8.58
C TYR A 93 10.70 10.82 9.63
N GLU A 94 9.66 10.00 9.57
CA GLU A 94 8.56 10.06 10.55
C GLU A 94 8.99 9.51 11.92
N THR A 95 9.81 8.45 11.97
CA THR A 95 10.33 7.90 13.23
C THR A 95 11.27 8.89 13.92
N THR A 96 12.20 9.52 13.19
CA THR A 96 13.14 10.51 13.74
C THR A 96 12.43 11.77 14.27
N ASN A 97 11.45 12.30 13.53
CA ASN A 97 10.63 13.43 14.00
C ASN A 97 9.70 13.07 15.16
N THR A 98 9.23 11.82 15.24
CA THR A 98 8.36 11.35 16.33
C THR A 98 9.13 11.16 17.63
N VAL A 99 10.40 10.71 17.57
CA VAL A 99 11.26 10.59 18.76
C VAL A 99 11.48 11.96 19.42
N GLU A 100 11.62 13.03 18.64
CA GLU A 100 11.75 14.40 19.17
C GLU A 100 10.45 14.94 19.80
N LYS A 101 9.28 14.58 19.24
CA LYS A 101 7.96 15.00 19.76
C LYS A 101 7.46 14.17 20.96
N ARG A 102 7.96 12.94 21.15
CA ARG A 102 7.56 12.05 22.26
C ARG A 102 7.77 12.68 23.65
N GLY A 103 8.82 13.46 23.83
CA GLY A 103 9.07 14.17 25.10
C GLY A 103 7.99 15.21 25.44
N LYS A 104 7.49 15.95 24.44
CA LYS A 104 6.42 16.95 24.62
C LYS A 104 5.05 16.30 24.82
N LEU A 105 4.77 15.19 24.14
CA LEU A 105 3.51 14.47 24.25
C LEU A 105 3.35 13.81 25.64
N PHE A 106 4.44 13.26 26.19
CA PHE A 106 4.42 12.67 27.53
C PHE A 106 4.20 13.74 28.62
N LEU A 107 4.77 14.94 28.43
CA LEU A 107 4.54 16.10 29.31
C LEU A 107 3.10 16.62 29.22
N LEU A 108 2.51 16.67 28.02
CA LEU A 108 1.10 17.05 27.83
C LEU A 108 0.15 16.01 28.43
N ALA A 109 0.42 14.72 28.23
CA ALA A 109 -0.38 13.64 28.83
C ALA A 109 -0.31 13.68 30.36
N LYS A 110 0.91 13.86 30.93
CA LYS A 110 1.09 14.02 32.37
C LYS A 110 0.37 15.26 32.90
N LYS A 111 0.43 16.39 32.18
CA LYS A 111 -0.29 17.63 32.54
C LYS A 111 -1.81 17.45 32.48
N PHE A 112 -2.32 16.72 31.49
CA PHE A 112 -3.75 16.44 31.33
C PHE A 112 -4.26 15.51 32.43
N ILE A 113 -3.54 14.42 32.72
CA ILE A 113 -3.87 13.47 33.80
C ILE A 113 -3.84 14.17 35.17
N LEU A 114 -2.79 14.95 35.47
CA LEU A 114 -2.71 15.73 36.71
C LEU A 114 -3.85 16.74 36.85
N HIS A 115 -4.22 17.43 35.76
CA HIS A 115 -5.32 18.40 35.77
C HIS A 115 -6.67 17.73 36.02
N THR A 116 -6.91 16.57 35.39
CA THR A 116 -8.13 15.77 35.62
C THR A 116 -8.16 15.22 37.05
N TRP A 117 -7.03 14.75 37.58
CA TRP A 117 -6.95 14.21 38.94
C TRP A 117 -7.14 15.30 40.02
N TYR A 118 -6.60 16.51 39.79
CA TYR A 118 -6.84 17.68 40.66
C TYR A 118 -8.31 18.14 40.67
N ARG A 119 -9.04 17.93 39.56
CA ARG A 119 -10.45 18.27 39.45
C ARG A 119 -11.34 17.28 40.19
N VAL A 120 -10.97 16.00 40.19
CA VAL A 120 -11.70 14.93 40.90
C VAL A 120 -11.47 14.99 42.42
N ARG A 121 -10.30 15.47 42.87
CA ARG A 121 -9.98 15.55 44.31
C ARG A 121 -10.48 16.84 45.02
N ARG A 122 -11.21 17.71 44.30
CA ARG A 122 -11.81 18.95 44.81
C ARG A 122 -13.36 18.93 44.80
N VAL A 123 -13.94 17.74 44.82
CA VAL A 123 -15.36 17.45 45.11
C VAL A 123 -15.36 16.43 46.24
#